data_AF-A0A1X0Q847-F1
#
_entry.id   AF-A0A1X0Q847-F1
#
_cell.length_a   1.000
_cell.length_b   1.000
_cell.length_c   1.000
_cell.angle_alpha   90.00
_cell.angle_beta   90.00
_cell.angle_gamma   90.00
#
_symmetry.space_group_name_H-M   'P 1'
#
loop_
_entity.id
_entity.type
_entity.pdbx_description
1 polymer ?
#
loop_
_entity_poly.entity_id
_entity_poly.type
_entity_poly.pdbx_seq_one_letter_code
_entity_poly.pdbx_strand_id
1 'polypeptide(L)'
;MEDVDVHMPGITSGIISFFKNYKIPDGKPEGIFGRDGKFLSVEESKEIISENYKSYLKLIENGHKDFSLKTSDESKLSLKNEECKDANVPDYVSSFYFI
;
A
#
# COMPACT_ATOMS: atom_id res chain seq x y z
N MET A 1 10.76 -1.09 17.03
CA MET A 1 9.92 0.11 16.89
C MET A 1 10.48 1.28 17.67
N GLU A 2 11.06 1.03 18.84
CA GLU A 2 11.67 2.04 19.72
C GLU A 2 12.62 3.00 18.99
N ASP A 3 13.55 2.50 18.16
CA ASP A 3 14.46 3.37 17.41
C ASP A 3 13.75 4.39 16.51
N VAL A 4 12.62 3.99 15.91
CA VAL A 4 11.82 4.87 15.05
C VAL A 4 11.18 5.97 15.89
N ASP A 5 10.61 5.63 17.05
CA ASP A 5 10.00 6.62 17.93
C ASP A 5 11.04 7.58 18.54
N VAL A 6 12.27 7.09 18.79
CA VAL A 6 13.38 7.91 19.30
C VAL A 6 13.91 8.87 18.23
N HIS A 7 14.14 8.39 17.01
CA HIS A 7 14.76 9.19 15.95
C HIS A 7 13.75 10.00 15.12
N MET A 8 12.48 9.59 15.10
CA MET A 8 11.40 10.20 14.33
C MET A 8 10.12 10.33 15.19
N PRO A 9 10.17 11.10 16.29
CA PRO A 9 9.06 11.18 17.23
C PRO A 9 7.78 11.65 16.55
N GLY A 10 6.68 10.92 16.78
CA GLY A 10 5.36 11.23 16.24
C GLY A 10 5.08 10.66 14.85
N ILE A 11 6.05 10.12 14.12
CA ILE A 11 5.81 9.56 12.78
C ILE A 11 4.81 8.40 12.80
N THR A 12 4.89 7.56 13.83
CA THR A 12 4.03 6.40 14.04
C THR A 12 2.57 6.83 14.21
N SER A 13 2.34 7.83 15.06
CA SER A 13 1.01 8.44 15.22
C SER A 13 0.51 9.10 13.94
N GLY A 14 1.39 9.78 13.19
CA GLY A 14 1.06 10.42 11.91
C GLY A 14 0.63 9.41 10.85
N ILE A 15 1.34 8.28 10.72
CA ILE A 15 1.00 7.18 9.81
C ILE A 15 -0.38 6.59 10.16
N ILE A 16 -0.62 6.32 11.45
CA ILE A 16 -1.91 5.79 11.92
C ILE A 16 -3.05 6.76 11.62
N SER A 17 -2.86 8.06 11.93
CA SER A 17 -3.86 9.10 11.64
C SER A 17 -4.13 9.24 10.14
N PHE A 18 -3.09 9.18 9.31
CA PHE A 18 -3.23 9.26 7.86
C PHE A 18 -4.09 8.11 7.31
N PHE A 19 -3.73 6.87 7.63
CA PHE A 19 -4.45 5.69 7.11
C PHE A 19 -5.87 5.53 7.69
N LYS A 20 -6.14 6.07 8.89
CA LYS A 20 -7.50 6.23 9.42
C LYS A 20 -8.35 7.17 8.57
N ASN A 21 -7.78 8.32 8.19
CA ASN A 21 -8.57 9.45 7.71
C ASN A 21 -8.53 9.66 6.19
N TYR A 22 -7.56 9.10 5.45
CA TYR A 22 -7.33 9.47 4.05
C TYR A 22 -8.49 9.17 3.09
N LYS A 23 -9.41 8.27 3.46
CA LYS A 23 -10.60 7.93 2.67
C LYS A 23 -11.86 8.70 3.09
N ILE A 24 -11.81 9.46 4.18
CA ILE A 24 -12.96 10.25 4.67
C ILE A 24 -13.38 11.34 3.68
N PRO A 25 -12.47 12.04 2.96
CA PRO A 25 -12.87 12.97 1.90
C PRO A 25 -13.68 12.32 0.77
N ASP A 26 -13.49 11.01 0.52
CA ASP A 26 -14.29 10.23 -0.44
C ASP A 26 -15.66 9.80 0.11
N GLY A 27 -16.01 10.18 1.35
CA GLY A 27 -17.23 9.75 2.05
C GLY A 27 -17.17 8.32 2.60
N LYS A 28 -15.99 7.70 2.69
CA LYS A 28 -15.81 6.37 3.27
C LYS A 28 -15.60 6.47 4.78
N PRO A 29 -15.95 5.43 5.57
CA PRO A 29 -15.75 5.43 7.01
C PRO A 29 -14.26 5.45 7.39
N GLU A 30 -13.99 5.83 8.65
CA GLU A 30 -12.64 5.79 9.24
C GLU A 30 -12.06 4.37 9.15
N GLY A 31 -10.77 4.29 8.79
CA GLY A 31 -10.03 3.03 8.79
C GLY A 31 -9.84 2.48 10.21
N ILE A 32 -10.03 1.17 10.37
CA ILE A 32 -9.75 0.47 11.63
C ILE A 32 -8.51 -0.41 11.48
N PHE A 33 -7.78 -0.61 12.57
CA PHE A 33 -6.58 -1.45 12.61
C PHE A 33 -6.77 -2.64 13.53
N GLY A 34 -6.20 -3.78 13.14
CA GLY A 34 -5.98 -4.89 14.07
C GLY A 34 -4.94 -4.54 15.14
N ARG A 35 -4.89 -5.35 16.22
CA ARG A 35 -3.94 -5.18 17.34
C ARG A 35 -3.94 -3.75 17.92
N ASP A 36 -5.12 -3.13 17.97
CA ASP A 36 -5.34 -1.77 18.48
C ASP A 36 -4.49 -0.68 17.79
N GLY A 37 -4.07 -0.91 16.54
CA GLY A 37 -3.21 0.03 15.80
C GLY A 37 -1.76 0.08 16.28
N LYS A 38 -1.31 -0.93 17.04
CA LYS A 38 0.09 -1.05 17.43
C LYS A 38 0.96 -1.52 16.26
N PHE A 39 2.11 -0.88 16.11
CA PHE A 39 3.16 -1.35 15.22
C PHE A 39 3.76 -2.65 15.76
N LEU A 40 4.06 -3.57 14.84
CA LEU A 40 4.61 -4.87 15.17
C LEU A 40 6.12 -4.82 15.38
N SER A 41 6.66 -5.84 16.03
CA SER A 41 8.11 -6.03 16.07
C SER A 41 8.65 -6.41 14.68
N VAL A 42 9.98 -6.38 14.53
CA VAL A 42 10.66 -6.79 13.30
C VAL A 42 10.42 -8.28 13.03
N GLU A 43 10.43 -9.10 14.07
CA GLU A 43 10.23 -10.54 14.03
C GLU A 43 8.80 -10.87 13.55
N GLU A 44 7.79 -10.30 14.20
CA GLU A 44 6.37 -10.46 13.80
C GLU A 44 6.13 -9.99 12.36
N SER A 45 6.76 -8.87 11.97
CA SER A 45 6.65 -8.35 10.60
C SER A 45 7.25 -9.32 9.57
N LYS A 46 8.40 -9.93 9.88
CA LYS A 46 9.05 -10.92 9.01
C LYS A 46 8.19 -12.18 8.83
N GLU A 47 7.50 -12.62 9.88
CA GLU A 47 6.59 -13.77 9.80
C GLU A 47 5.45 -13.51 8.82
N ILE A 48 4.79 -12.35 8.93
CA ILE A 48 3.69 -11.94 8.02
C ILE A 48 4.19 -11.84 6.58
N ILE A 49 5.38 -11.26 6.36
CA ILE A 49 5.98 -11.19 5.02
C ILE A 49 6.23 -12.60 4.45
N SER A 50 6.74 -13.53 5.26
CA SER A 50 6.98 -14.91 4.85
C SER A 50 5.68 -15.64 4.50
N GLU A 51 4.63 -15.46 5.30
CA GLU A 51 3.30 -16.02 5.03
C GLU A 51 2.71 -15.49 3.70
N ASN A 52 2.74 -14.17 3.51
CA ASN A 52 2.26 -13.53 2.29
C ASN A 52 3.06 -13.99 1.06
N TYR A 53 4.37 -14.19 1.19
CA TYR A 53 5.20 -14.72 0.12
C TYR A 53 4.80 -16.15 -0.26
N LYS A 54 4.50 -17.02 0.70
CA LYS A 54 3.99 -18.38 0.42
C LYS A 54 2.64 -18.33 -0.30
N SER A 55 1.74 -17.43 0.11
CA SER A 55 0.45 -17.22 -0.57
C SER A 55 0.63 -16.69 -2.00
N TYR A 56 1.60 -15.80 -2.21
CA TYR A 56 1.98 -15.31 -3.54
C TYR A 56 2.52 -16.44 -4.44
N LEU A 57 3.40 -17.30 -3.93
CA LEU A 57 3.92 -18.45 -4.71
C LEU A 57 2.78 -19.38 -5.15
N LYS A 58 1.83 -19.67 -4.24
CA LYS A 58 0.63 -20.45 -4.58
C LYS A 58 -0.23 -19.77 -5.66
N LEU A 59 -0.36 -18.45 -5.60
CA LEU A 59 -1.09 -17.67 -6.60
C LEU A 59 -0.42 -17.78 -7.97
N ILE A 60 0.91 -17.67 -8.04
CA ILE A 60 1.67 -17.77 -9.30
C ILE A 60 1.61 -19.19 -9.89
N GLU A 61 1.70 -20.22 -9.05
CA GLU A 61 1.68 -21.62 -9.50
C GLU A 61 0.28 -22.05 -9.98
N ASN A 62 -0.77 -21.72 -9.23
CA ASN A 62 -2.12 -22.21 -9.49
C ASN A 62 -2.99 -21.24 -10.30
N GLY A 63 -2.55 -19.99 -10.43
CA GLY A 63 -3.36 -18.91 -10.95
C GLY A 63 -4.56 -18.58 -10.06
N HIS A 64 -5.31 -17.56 -10.46
CA HIS A 64 -6.60 -17.25 -9.88
C HIS A 64 -7.45 -16.53 -10.92
N LYS A 65 -8.72 -16.90 -11.05
CA LYS A 65 -9.62 -16.39 -12.10
C LYS A 65 -9.71 -14.86 -12.17
N ASP A 66 -9.55 -14.19 -11.03
CA ASP A 66 -9.64 -12.72 -10.92
C ASP A 66 -8.30 -12.01 -11.17
N PHE A 67 -7.20 -12.76 -11.33
CA PHE A 67 -5.85 -12.21 -11.52
C PHE A 67 -5.24 -12.66 -12.84
N SER A 68 -4.94 -11.70 -13.72
CA SER A 68 -4.15 -11.94 -14.92
C SER A 68 -2.66 -11.97 -14.59
N LEU A 69 -2.12 -13.15 -14.29
CA LEU A 69 -0.70 -13.34 -14.03
C LEU A 69 0.03 -13.51 -15.37
N LYS A 70 0.56 -12.40 -15.91
CA LYS A 70 1.46 -12.45 -17.06
C LYS A 70 2.84 -12.90 -16.57
N THR A 71 3.01 -14.19 -16.31
CA THR A 71 4.34 -14.80 -16.15
C THR A 71 5.00 -14.77 -17.53
N SER A 72 5.97 -13.88 -17.68
CA SER A 72 6.57 -13.49 -18.94
C SER A 72 7.36 -14.66 -19.57
N ASP A 73 7.04 -15.06 -20.81
CA ASP A 73 7.83 -14.64 -21.96
C ASP A 73 7.91 -13.11 -22.08
N GLU A 74 9.00 -12.52 -21.57
CA GLU A 74 9.27 -11.07 -21.67
C GLU A 74 9.46 -10.64 -23.13
N SER A 75 9.69 -11.60 -24.02
CA SER A 75 9.95 -11.42 -25.45
C SER A 75 8.75 -10.92 -26.27
N LYS A 76 7.52 -10.94 -25.74
CA LYS A 76 6.31 -10.57 -26.50
C LYS A 76 5.61 -9.29 -26.04
N LEU A 77 6.09 -8.62 -25.00
CA LEU A 77 5.48 -7.38 -24.53
C LEU A 77 6.19 -6.16 -25.13
N SER A 78 6.08 -5.95 -26.45
CA SER A 78 6.50 -4.69 -27.06
C SER A 78 5.43 -3.61 -26.81
N LEU A 79 5.35 -3.15 -25.56
CA LEU A 79 4.70 -1.88 -25.27
C LEU A 79 5.60 -0.81 -25.87
N LYS A 80 5.11 -0.12 -26.90
CA LYS A 80 5.76 1.10 -27.36
C LYS A 80 5.65 2.11 -26.21
N ASN A 81 6.78 2.41 -25.58
CA ASN A 81 6.85 3.52 -24.63
C ASN A 81 6.73 4.81 -25.42
N GLU A 82 5.51 5.33 -25.50
CA GLU A 82 5.25 6.69 -25.95
C GLU A 82 5.29 7.60 -24.72
N GLU A 83 6.43 8.23 -24.48
CA GLU A 83 6.54 9.27 -23.45
C GLU A 83 5.58 10.40 -23.81
N CYS A 84 4.50 10.52 -23.02
CA CYS A 84 3.55 11.62 -23.11
C CYS A 84 3.87 12.66 -22.05
N LYS A 85 3.48 13.90 -22.31
CA LYS A 85 3.52 14.95 -21.27
C LYS A 85 2.51 14.63 -20.18
N ASP A 86 2.84 14.99 -18.95
CA ASP A 86 1.92 14.90 -17.82
C ASP A 86 0.61 15.63 -18.13
N ALA A 87 -0.51 14.97 -17.83
CA ALA A 87 -1.83 15.56 -17.97
C ALA A 87 -2.03 16.65 -16.90
N ASN A 88 -2.93 17.61 -17.17
CA ASN A 88 -3.29 18.61 -16.18
C ASN A 88 -3.99 17.95 -14.98
N VAL A 89 -3.49 18.19 -13.77
CA VAL A 89 -4.11 17.70 -12.54
C VAL A 89 -5.32 18.58 -12.23
N PRO A 90 -6.51 18.01 -11.95
CA PRO A 90 -7.68 18.81 -11.60
C PRO A 90 -7.48 19.65 -10.33
N ASP A 91 -7.98 20.89 -10.32
CA ASP A 91 -7.79 21.85 -9.22
C ASP A 91 -8.25 21.32 -7.85
N TYR A 92 -9.30 20.49 -7.82
CA TYR A 92 -9.83 19.95 -6.57
C TYR A 92 -8.82 19.06 -5.82
N VAL A 93 -7.82 18.50 -6.51
CA VAL A 93 -6.76 17.67 -5.90
C VAL A 93 -5.88 18.51 -4.96
N SER A 94 -5.79 19.82 -5.18
CA SER A 94 -5.08 20.74 -4.29
C SER A 94 -5.88 21.15 -3.06
N SER A 95 -7.09 20.61 -2.85
CA SER A 95 -7.92 20.91 -1.68
C SER A 95 -7.35 20.27 -0.41
N PHE A 96 -7.35 21.04 0.68
CA PHE A 96 -7.01 20.54 2.01
C PHE A 96 -8.26 20.26 2.82
N TYR A 97 -8.36 19.04 3.35
CA TYR A 97 -9.44 18.60 4.21
C TYR A 97 -8.93 18.57 5.66
N PHE A 98 -9.72 19.13 6.57
CA PHE A 98 -9.45 19.11 8.01
C PHE A 98 -10.43 18.12 8.65
N ILE A 99 -9.91 17.03 9.20
CA ILE A 99 -10.65 15.88 9.72
C ILE A 99 -10.28 15.69 11.18
#